data_AF-A0A5N4DDP7-F1
#
_entry.id   AF-A0A5N4DDP7-F1
#
_cell.length_a   1.000
_cell.length_b   1.000
_cell.length_c   1.000
_cell.angle_alpha   90.00
_cell.angle_beta   90.00
_cell.angle_gamma   90.00
#
_symmetry.space_group_name_H-M   'P 1'
#
loop_
_entity.id
_entity.type
_entity.pdbx_description
1 polymer ?
#
loop_
_entity_poly.entity_id
_entity_poly.type
_entity_poly.pdbx_seq_one_letter_code
_entity_poly.pdbx_strand_id
1 'polypeptide(L)' 'MEQNSIRHNLSLHTRFIRVQNEGTGKSSWWMLNPEGGKTGKTPRRRAVSMDNGAKFLRIKGKASKKPAAGTRAKPR' A
#
# COMPACT_ATOMS: atom_id res chain seq x y z
N MET A 1 -7.14 31.34 -9.39
CA MET A 1 -6.62 30.24 -10.24
C MET A 1 -5.48 29.61 -9.47
N GLU A 2 -5.85 28.71 -8.55
CA GLU A 2 -4.95 28.30 -7.48
C GLU A 2 -3.83 27.45 -8.03
N GLN A 3 -2.60 27.90 -7.74
CA GLN A 3 -1.37 27.29 -8.20
C GLN A 3 -1.35 25.86 -7.68
N ASN A 4 -1.39 24.93 -8.64
CA ASN A 4 -1.21 23.53 -8.40
C ASN A 4 0.20 23.32 -7.80
N SER A 5 0.30 23.42 -6.48
CA SER A 5 1.56 23.35 -5.75
C SER A 5 2.28 22.03 -6.03
N ILE A 6 1.52 20.96 -6.28
CA ILE A 6 2.07 19.68 -6.73
C ILE A 6 2.78 19.83 -8.08
N ARG A 7 2.15 20.46 -9.09
CA ARG A 7 2.82 20.73 -10.38
C ARG A 7 4.07 21.57 -10.23
N HIS A 8 4.02 22.61 -9.39
CA HIS A 8 5.20 23.42 -9.07
C HIS A 8 6.34 22.56 -8.53
N ASN A 9 6.06 21.70 -7.54
CA ASN A 9 7.06 20.79 -6.96
C ASN A 9 7.62 19.79 -7.99
N LEU A 10 6.76 19.25 -8.85
CA LEU A 10 7.15 18.30 -9.90
C LEU A 10 8.06 18.94 -10.95
N SER A 11 7.88 20.24 -11.23
CA SER A 11 8.78 21.00 -12.11
C SER A 11 10.04 21.54 -11.42
N LEU A 12 9.99 21.82 -10.11
CA LEU A 12 11.08 22.45 -9.36
C LEU A 12 12.23 21.46 -9.06
N HIS A 13 11.92 20.18 -8.84
CA HIS A 13 12.90 19.19 -8.38
C HIS A 13 13.22 18.14 -9.45
N THR A 14 14.52 17.96 -9.74
CA THR A 14 15.04 16.90 -10.61
C THR A 14 14.83 15.48 -10.09
N ARG A 15 14.38 15.35 -8.84
CA ARG A 15 13.97 14.08 -8.24
C ARG A 15 12.74 13.48 -8.92
N PHE A 16 11.96 14.25 -9.64
CA PHE A 16 10.78 13.75 -10.35
C PHE A 16 11.05 13.68 -11.85
N ILE A 17 10.67 12.57 -12.46
CA ILE A 17 10.72 12.37 -13.92
C ILE A 17 9.31 12.12 -14.45
N ARG A 18 8.99 12.75 -15.58
CA ARG A 18 7.73 12.54 -16.28
C ARG A 18 7.87 11.35 -17.21
N VAL A 19 6.98 10.38 -17.10
CA VAL A 19 6.96 9.18 -17.93
C VAL A 19 5.76 9.26 -18.86
N GLN A 20 6.03 9.13 -20.15
CA GLN A 20 4.98 9.12 -21.16
C GLN A 20 4.20 7.80 -21.10
N ASN A 21 2.88 7.88 -21.18
CA ASN A 21 2.03 6.69 -21.27
C ASN A 21 1.93 6.23 -22.72
N GLU A 22 1.79 4.93 -22.93
CA GLU A 22 1.70 4.32 -24.25
C GLU A 22 0.29 4.55 -24.83
N GLY A 23 0.21 5.50 -25.76
CA GLY A 23 -0.99 5.84 -26.50
C GLY A 23 -1.24 7.34 -26.57
N THR A 24 -1.57 7.83 -27.77
CA THR A 24 -1.95 9.22 -28.02
C THR A 24 -3.20 9.56 -27.22
N GLY A 25 -3.14 10.64 -26.43
CA GLY A 25 -4.26 11.11 -25.61
C GLY A 25 -4.31 10.57 -24.17
N LYS A 26 -3.37 9.73 -23.74
CA LYS A 26 -3.29 9.28 -22.34
C LYS A 26 -2.40 10.20 -21.50
N SER A 27 -2.78 10.41 -20.23
CA SER A 27 -2.00 11.21 -19.29
C SER A 27 -0.66 10.54 -18.97
N SER A 28 0.38 11.37 -18.90
CA SER A 28 1.67 10.98 -18.34
C SER A 28 1.57 10.77 -16.82
N TRP A 29 2.49 9.99 -16.27
CA TRP A 29 2.63 9.77 -14.84
C TRP A 29 4.02 10.22 -14.38
N TRP A 30 4.18 10.51 -13.09
CA TRP A 30 5.45 10.95 -12.52
C TRP A 30 6.08 9.83 -11.70
N MET A 31 7.38 9.62 -11.87
CA MET A 31 8.19 8.72 -11.06
C MET A 31 9.27 9.48 -10.29
N LEU A 32 9.84 8.83 -9.27
CA LEU A 32 11.10 9.27 -8.69
C LEU A 32 12.26 8.91 -9.62
N ASN A 33 13.22 9.82 -9.76
CA ASN A 33 14.48 9.59 -10.47
C ASN A 33 15.31 8.53 -9.73
N PRO A 34 15.71 7.41 -10.38
CA PRO A 34 16.49 6.35 -9.74
C PRO A 34 17.88 6.82 -9.25
N GLU A 35 18.46 7.85 -9.88
CA GLU A 35 19.80 8.35 -9.55
C GLU A 35 19.86 9.05 -8.17
N GLY A 36 18.71 9.51 -7.65
CA GLY A 36 18.62 10.31 -6.42
C GLY A 36 17.92 9.60 -5.25
N GLY A 37 17.62 8.30 -5.38
CA GLY A 37 16.67 7.59 -4.51
C GLY A 37 17.27 6.39 -3.77
N LYS A 38 17.25 6.46 -2.44
CA LYS A 38 17.55 5.36 -1.52
C LYS A 38 16.75 4.11 -1.90
N THR A 39 17.43 2.99 -2.16
CA THR A 39 16.87 1.71 -2.60
C THR A 39 16.11 0.98 -1.49
N GLY A 40 15.02 1.58 -0.99
CA GLY A 40 14.09 0.94 -0.06
C GLY A 40 12.88 0.39 -0.81
N LYS A 41 12.91 -0.88 -1.23
CA LYS A 41 11.72 -1.55 -1.77
C LYS A 41 10.69 -1.70 -0.65
N THR A 42 9.57 -0.99 -0.73
CA THR A 42 8.46 -1.19 0.21
C THR A 42 7.78 -2.53 -0.08
N PRO A 43 7.47 -3.37 0.94
CA PRO A 43 6.75 -4.60 0.72
C PRO A 43 5.40 -4.35 0.05
N ARG A 44 5.20 -4.91 -1.14
CA ARG A 44 3.93 -4.80 -1.87
C ARG A 44 2.93 -5.77 -1.25
N ARG A 45 1.82 -5.26 -0.70
CA ARG A 45 0.69 -6.09 -0.27
C ARG A 45 -0.07 -6.59 -1.50
N ARG A 46 -0.58 -7.83 -1.44
CA ARG A 46 -1.50 -8.35 -2.45
C ARG A 46 -2.81 -7.58 -2.38
N ALA A 47 -3.35 -7.18 -3.54
CA ALA A 47 -4.70 -6.65 -3.63
C ALA A 47 -5.71 -7.74 -3.24
N VAL A 48 -6.78 -7.34 -2.56
CA VAL A 48 -7.92 -8.23 -2.30
C VAL A 48 -8.68 -8.46 -3.60
N SER A 49 -9.06 -9.69 -3.88
CA SER A 49 -9.99 -10.01 -4.98
C SER A 49 -11.32 -9.32 -4.70
N MET A 50 -11.96 -8.78 -5.74
CA MET A 50 -13.38 -8.44 -5.65
C MET A 50 -14.15 -9.73 -5.33
N ASP A 51 -14.87 -9.73 -4.21
CA ASP A 51 -15.81 -10.81 -3.86
C ASP A 51 -17.11 -10.51 -4.61
N ASN A 52 -17.29 -11.14 -5.77
CA ASN A 52 -18.54 -11.06 -6.51
C ASN A 52 -19.53 -12.09 -5.93
N GLY A 53 -20.36 -11.61 -5.01
CA GLY A 53 -21.73 -12.04 -4.82
C GLY A 53 -21.95 -13.44 -4.22
N ALA A 54 -22.38 -13.48 -2.96
CA ALA A 54 -23.72 -13.93 -2.57
C ALA A 54 -23.85 -13.95 -1.03
N LYS A 55 -24.75 -13.09 -0.53
CA LYS A 55 -25.75 -13.41 0.51
C LYS A 55 -25.74 -14.90 0.94
N PHE A 56 -25.20 -15.19 2.13
CA PHE A 56 -25.89 -15.85 3.26
C PHE A 56 -24.90 -16.11 4.41
N LEU A 57 -25.43 -16.04 5.64
CA LEU A 57 -24.87 -16.43 6.94
C LEU A 57 -23.47 -17.06 6.96
N ARG A 58 -22.61 -16.54 7.85
CA ARG A 58 -21.90 -17.40 8.81
C ARG A 58 -21.40 -16.63 10.04
N ILE A 59 -22.29 -16.63 11.03
CA ILE A 59 -22.06 -16.94 12.44
C ILE A 59 -20.93 -16.16 13.15
N LYS A 60 -21.40 -15.29 14.06
CA LYS A 60 -20.71 -14.81 15.25
C LYS A 60 -19.96 -15.94 15.97
N GLY A 61 -18.64 -15.84 16.04
CA GLY A 61 -17.84 -16.79 16.80
C GLY A 61 -16.35 -16.66 16.52
N LYS A 62 -15.67 -15.71 17.16
CA LYS A 62 -14.23 -15.85 17.41
C LYS A 62 -14.06 -16.23 18.87
N ALA A 63 -14.04 -17.55 19.10
CA ALA A 63 -13.42 -18.12 20.28
C ALA A 63 -12.00 -17.53 20.39
N SER A 64 -11.71 -16.92 21.53
CA SER A 64 -10.37 -16.47 21.90
C SER A 64 -9.44 -17.69 21.92
N LYS A 65 -8.48 -17.71 20.99
CA LYS A 65 -7.34 -18.62 21.07
C LYS A 65 -6.58 -18.32 22.36
N LYS A 66 -6.47 -19.33 23.23
CA LYS A 66 -5.58 -19.36 24.39
C LYS A 66 -4.15 -19.00 23.97
N PRO A 67 -3.43 -18.11 24.69
CA PRO A 67 -1.98 -18.13 24.70
C PRO A 67 -1.48 -19.20 25.68
N ALA A 68 -0.58 -20.06 25.20
CA ALA A 68 0.27 -20.90 26.03
C ALA A 68 1.51 -20.10 26.44
N ALA A 69 1.70 -19.90 27.74
CA ALA A 69 2.93 -19.53 28.46
C ALA A 69 2.47 -19.18 29.89
N GLY A 70 2.99 -19.66 30.99
CA GLY A 70 4.16 -20.44 31.35
C GLY A 70 4.29 -20.30 32.87
N THR A 71 4.99 -21.23 33.51
CA THR A 71 5.50 -21.16 34.90
C THR A 71 4.48 -21.24 36.06
N ARG A 72 4.52 -22.37 36.80
CA ARG A 72 5.13 -22.51 38.13
C ARG A 72 4.28 -23.32 39.14
N ALA A 73 4.96 -24.29 39.76
CA ALA A 73 4.74 -24.95 41.06
C ALA A 73 3.63 -26.02 41.23
N LYS A 74 4.10 -27.27 41.41
CA LYS A 74 3.56 -28.28 42.37
C LYS A 74 3.76 -27.78 43.82
N PRO A 75 3.26 -28.45 44.89
CA PRO A 75 2.15 -29.41 45.06
C PRO A 75 1.30 -29.15 46.34
N ARG A 76 0.13 -29.80 46.47
CA ARG A 76 -0.27 -30.64 47.63
C ARG A 76 -1.56 -31.38 47.30
#